data_AF-A0A0W1GK73-F1
#
_entry.id   AF-A0A0W1GK73-F1
#
_cell.length_a   1.000
_cell.length_b   1.000
_cell.length_c   1.000
_cell.angle_alpha   90.00
_cell.angle_beta   90.00
_cell.angle_gamma   90.00
#
_symmetry.space_group_name_H-M   'P 1'
#
loop_
_entity.id
_entity.type
_entity.pdbx_description
1 polymer ?
#
loop_
_entity_poly.entity_id
_entity_poly.type
_entity_poly.pdbx_seq_one_letter_code
_entity_poly.pdbx_strand_id
1 'polypeptide(L)'
;MEPTKPSLRRAQTALTRERICDAAAGLLGEDGDQSAITFRAVAERAAVTEMTVYRHFPNREALLRGIWERINARMGPGIGMPTSVGELRGQHDKLYAGFDRVAPQIIAAIATPQGREMRAALNGERQEAFLAIVADAAPELEGKRKRQVAALLQLLHSAYAWASLREQWDLHGAEAAEATRWLIELILEQIKDPMK
;
A
#
# COMPACT_ATOMS: atom_id res chain seq x y z
N MET A 1 3.57 -4.61 33.21
CA MET A 1 2.17 -4.93 32.84
C MET A 1 2.21 -5.98 31.75
N GLU A 2 1.74 -7.19 32.04
CA GLU A 2 1.68 -8.29 31.07
C GLU A 2 0.46 -8.09 30.13
N PRO A 3 0.59 -8.24 28.80
CA PRO A 3 -0.53 -8.03 27.89
C PRO A 3 -1.61 -9.09 28.10
N THR A 4 -2.82 -8.65 28.47
CA THR A 4 -3.97 -9.53 28.72
C THR A 4 -4.36 -10.26 27.44
N LYS A 5 -4.30 -11.60 27.43
CA LYS A 5 -4.72 -12.42 26.29
C LYS A 5 -6.19 -12.10 25.92
N PRO A 6 -6.51 -11.90 24.64
CA PRO A 6 -7.87 -11.63 24.21
C PRO A 6 -8.78 -12.81 24.55
N SER A 7 -10.02 -12.52 24.96
CA SER A 7 -11.01 -13.59 25.21
C SER A 7 -11.27 -14.41 23.95
N LEU A 8 -11.58 -15.70 24.10
CA LEU A 8 -11.87 -16.61 22.98
C LEU A 8 -12.88 -16.03 21.98
N ARG A 9 -13.91 -15.34 22.50
CA ARG A 9 -14.93 -14.67 21.68
C ARG A 9 -14.36 -13.51 20.85
N ARG A 10 -13.44 -12.70 21.40
CA ARG A 10 -12.77 -11.62 20.64
C ARG A 10 -11.85 -12.19 19.56
N ALA A 11 -11.10 -13.24 19.89
CA ALA A 11 -10.24 -13.92 18.92
C ALA A 11 -11.05 -14.52 17.76
N GLN A 12 -12.18 -15.19 18.06
CA GLN A 12 -13.09 -15.71 17.03
C GLN A 12 -13.69 -14.60 16.16
N THR A 13 -14.07 -13.48 16.76
CA THR A 13 -14.60 -12.30 16.03
C THR A 13 -13.54 -11.72 15.08
N ALA A 14 -12.29 -11.60 15.53
CA ALA A 14 -11.18 -11.14 14.69
C ALA A 14 -10.92 -12.10 13.53
N LEU A 15 -10.88 -13.41 13.79
CA LEU A 15 -10.68 -14.43 12.76
C LEU A 15 -11.78 -14.40 11.70
N THR A 16 -13.05 -14.24 12.10
CA THR A 16 -14.16 -14.10 11.15
C THR A 16 -14.01 -12.83 10.30
N ARG A 17 -13.61 -11.71 10.91
CA ARG A 17 -13.35 -10.47 10.18
C ARG A 17 -12.25 -10.66 9.14
N GLU A 18 -11.14 -11.30 9.50
CA GLU A 18 -10.04 -11.59 8.57
C GLU A 18 -10.48 -12.48 7.41
N ARG A 19 -11.23 -13.55 7.69
CA ARG A 19 -11.79 -14.43 6.63
C ARG A 19 -12.66 -13.68 5.64
N ILE A 20 -13.50 -12.76 6.12
CA ILE A 20 -14.34 -11.90 5.27
C ILE A 20 -13.46 -11.01 4.38
N CYS A 21 -12.43 -10.38 4.95
CA CYS A 21 -11.52 -9.53 4.18
C CYS A 21 -10.68 -10.34 3.17
N ASP A 22 -10.24 -11.54 3.51
CA ASP A 22 -9.51 -12.42 2.60
C ASP A 22 -10.35 -12.85 1.41
N ALA A 23 -11.61 -13.25 1.66
CA ALA A 23 -12.56 -13.58 0.61
C ALA A 23 -12.76 -12.40 -0.33
N ALA A 24 -13.01 -11.21 0.22
CA ALA A 24 -13.25 -10.02 -0.57
C ALA A 24 -12.00 -9.51 -1.32
N ALA A 25 -10.80 -9.62 -0.73
CA ALA A 25 -9.53 -9.33 -1.42
C ALA A 25 -9.23 -10.34 -2.54
N GLY A 26 -9.69 -11.59 -2.40
CA GLY A 26 -9.65 -12.60 -3.46
C GLY A 26 -10.53 -12.20 -4.64
N LEU A 27 -11.79 -11.83 -4.39
CA LEU A 27 -12.71 -11.35 -5.43
C LEU A 27 -12.14 -10.13 -6.19
N LEU A 28 -11.55 -9.17 -5.47
CA LEU A 28 -10.90 -8.01 -6.10
C LEU A 28 -9.76 -8.42 -7.05
N GLY A 29 -9.01 -9.45 -6.69
CA GLY A 29 -7.87 -9.91 -7.49
C GLY A 29 -8.27 -10.75 -8.71
N GLU A 30 -9.43 -11.39 -8.69
CA GLU A 30 -9.93 -12.22 -9.80
C GLU A 30 -10.63 -11.37 -10.86
N ASP A 31 -11.59 -10.54 -10.46
CA ASP A 31 -12.43 -9.80 -11.40
C ASP A 31 -11.85 -8.42 -11.76
N GLY A 32 -10.92 -7.90 -10.93
CA GLY A 32 -10.38 -6.54 -11.05
C GLY A 32 -11.42 -5.43 -10.83
N ASP A 33 -12.70 -5.78 -10.73
CA ASP A 33 -13.84 -4.87 -10.58
C ASP A 33 -14.39 -4.92 -9.14
N GLN A 34 -14.41 -3.75 -8.50
CA GLN A 34 -14.99 -3.61 -7.17
C GLN A 34 -16.50 -3.78 -7.14
N SER A 35 -17.20 -3.70 -8.28
CA SER A 35 -18.64 -3.95 -8.36
C SER A 35 -18.99 -5.40 -7.97
N ALA A 36 -18.08 -6.34 -8.23
CA ALA A 36 -18.20 -7.75 -7.84
C ALA A 36 -18.12 -7.97 -6.32
N ILE A 37 -17.57 -7.01 -5.57
CA ILE A 37 -17.48 -7.05 -4.11
C ILE A 37 -18.82 -6.64 -3.48
N THR A 38 -19.78 -7.55 -3.55
CA THR A 38 -21.09 -7.43 -2.89
C THR A 38 -21.08 -8.20 -1.57
N PHE A 39 -21.93 -7.80 -0.62
CA PHE A 39 -22.07 -8.50 0.67
C PHE A 39 -22.41 -9.98 0.47
N ARG A 40 -23.26 -10.28 -0.50
CA ARG A 40 -23.62 -11.63 -0.91
C ARG A 40 -22.42 -12.44 -1.42
N ALA A 41 -21.71 -11.93 -2.41
CA ALA A 41 -20.55 -12.62 -2.99
C ALA A 41 -19.44 -12.86 -1.95
N VAL A 42 -19.21 -11.86 -1.08
CA VAL A 42 -18.24 -11.97 0.01
C VAL A 42 -18.69 -13.00 1.05
N ALA A 43 -19.96 -13.00 1.45
CA ALA A 43 -20.49 -13.96 2.41
C ALA A 43 -20.37 -15.41 1.90
N GLU A 44 -20.74 -15.63 0.64
CA GLU A 44 -20.63 -16.91 -0.04
C GLU A 44 -19.18 -17.41 -0.05
N ARG A 45 -18.24 -16.58 -0.52
CA ARG A 45 -16.83 -16.95 -0.59
C ARG A 45 -16.17 -17.13 0.79
N ALA A 46 -16.59 -16.35 1.79
CA ALA A 46 -16.08 -16.49 3.16
C ALA A 46 -16.73 -17.66 3.93
N ALA A 47 -17.74 -18.33 3.35
CA ALA A 47 -18.56 -19.35 3.99
C ALA A 47 -19.20 -18.84 5.30
N VAL A 48 -19.84 -17.66 5.22
CA VAL A 48 -20.61 -17.03 6.31
C VAL A 48 -21.94 -16.52 5.78
N THR A 49 -22.83 -16.06 6.66
CA THR A 49 -24.08 -15.42 6.24
C THR A 49 -23.88 -13.93 5.90
N GLU A 50 -24.71 -13.35 5.04
CA GLU A 50 -24.69 -11.89 4.78
C GLU A 50 -24.85 -11.07 6.06
N MET A 51 -25.74 -11.51 6.97
CA MET A 51 -25.92 -10.90 8.29
C MET A 51 -24.62 -10.89 9.11
N THR A 52 -23.77 -11.91 8.96
CA THR A 52 -22.45 -11.93 9.61
C THR A 52 -21.55 -10.86 9.00
N VAL A 53 -21.52 -10.71 7.67
CA VAL A 53 -20.78 -9.63 7.01
C VAL A 53 -21.26 -8.26 7.48
N TYR A 54 -22.57 -8.01 7.51
CA TYR A 54 -23.19 -6.78 8.03
C TYR A 54 -22.80 -6.45 9.48
N ARG A 55 -22.72 -7.46 10.36
CA ARG A 55 -22.28 -7.27 11.74
C ARG A 55 -20.82 -6.79 11.86
N HIS A 56 -19.96 -7.23 10.95
CA HIS A 56 -18.54 -6.82 10.93
C HIS A 56 -18.29 -5.54 10.12
N PHE A 57 -19.14 -5.26 9.13
CA PHE A 57 -19.01 -4.16 8.20
C PHE A 57 -20.38 -3.53 7.96
N PRO A 58 -20.71 -2.41 8.64
CA PRO A 58 -22.06 -1.84 8.60
C PRO A 58 -22.42 -1.26 7.22
N ASN A 59 -21.42 -0.98 6.38
CA ASN A 59 -21.62 -0.46 5.02
C ASN A 59 -20.48 -0.90 4.09
N ARG A 60 -20.66 -0.64 2.79
CA ARG A 60 -19.69 -0.99 1.74
C ARG A 60 -18.33 -0.30 1.93
N GLU A 61 -18.33 0.93 2.40
CA GLU A 61 -17.10 1.69 2.63
C GLU A 61 -16.24 1.06 3.75
N ALA A 62 -16.86 0.63 4.84
CA ALA A 62 -16.18 -0.08 5.92
C ALA A 62 -15.62 -1.42 5.46
N LEU A 63 -16.35 -2.13 4.59
CA LEU A 63 -15.86 -3.37 3.97
C LEU A 63 -14.63 -3.11 3.10
N LEU A 64 -14.69 -2.09 2.22
CA LEU A 64 -13.56 -1.70 1.36
C LEU A 64 -12.33 -1.31 2.18
N ARG A 65 -12.48 -0.52 3.25
CA ARG A 65 -11.36 -0.21 4.15
C ARG A 65 -10.73 -1.47 4.73
N GLY A 66 -11.53 -2.39 5.25
CA GLY A 66 -11.03 -3.67 5.79
C GLY A 66 -10.30 -4.53 4.75
N ILE A 67 -10.76 -4.50 3.50
CA ILE A 67 -10.07 -5.18 2.38
C ILE A 67 -8.69 -4.58 2.16
N TRP A 68 -8.57 -3.25 2.13
CA TRP A 68 -7.28 -2.58 1.95
C TRP A 68 -6.34 -2.79 3.14
N GLU A 69 -6.85 -2.72 4.37
CA GLU A 69 -6.08 -3.09 5.57
C GLU A 69 -5.51 -4.51 5.44
N ARG A 70 -6.32 -5.46 4.94
CA ARG A 70 -5.88 -6.83 4.73
C ARG A 70 -4.86 -6.97 3.59
N ILE A 71 -5.06 -6.28 2.47
CA ILE A 71 -4.09 -6.25 1.35
C ILE A 71 -2.75 -5.70 1.83
N ASN A 72 -2.77 -4.60 2.58
CA ASN A 72 -1.57 -3.99 3.15
C ASN A 72 -0.87 -4.96 4.11
N ALA A 73 -1.61 -5.66 4.98
CA ALA A 73 -1.04 -6.67 5.86
C ALA A 73 -0.37 -7.82 5.09
N ARG A 74 -0.93 -8.23 3.94
CA ARG A 74 -0.37 -9.28 3.07
C ARG A 74 0.89 -8.84 2.30
N MET A 75 1.08 -7.54 2.07
CA MET A 75 2.34 -7.03 1.54
C MET A 75 3.52 -7.29 2.49
N GLY A 76 3.27 -7.57 3.77
CA GLY A 76 4.26 -7.99 4.75
C GLY A 76 4.62 -6.92 5.78
N PRO A 77 5.41 -7.30 6.80
CA PRO A 77 5.73 -6.41 7.91
C PRO A 77 6.67 -5.27 7.49
N GLY A 78 6.51 -4.12 8.14
CA GLY A 78 7.38 -2.96 7.91
C GLY A 78 7.13 -2.28 6.55
N ILE A 79 5.95 -2.45 5.97
CA ILE A 79 5.51 -1.70 4.80
C ILE A 79 4.49 -0.68 5.29
N GLY A 80 4.84 0.60 5.16
CA GLY A 80 4.03 1.72 5.63
C GLY A 80 4.49 3.02 5.01
N MET A 81 4.05 4.14 5.56
CA MET A 81 4.57 5.45 5.16
C MET A 81 5.99 5.61 5.71
N PRO A 82 7.01 5.84 4.88
CA PRO A 82 8.35 6.14 5.38
C PRO A 82 8.36 7.53 6.02
N THR A 83 9.03 7.68 7.16
CA THR A 83 9.17 8.96 7.86
C THR A 83 10.59 9.52 7.84
N SER A 84 11.55 8.75 7.32
CA SER A 84 12.96 9.14 7.19
C SER A 84 13.61 8.49 5.97
N VAL A 85 14.79 8.98 5.59
CA VAL A 85 15.62 8.35 4.54
C VAL A 85 15.99 6.91 4.90
N GLY A 86 16.30 6.65 6.18
CA GLY A 86 16.66 5.31 6.66
C GLY A 86 15.50 4.32 6.51
N GLU A 87 14.29 4.74 6.84
CA GLU A 87 13.08 3.94 6.64
C GLU A 87 12.79 3.72 5.16
N LEU A 88 12.84 4.78 4.34
CA LEU A 88 12.64 4.67 2.89
C LEU A 88 13.54 3.57 2.30
N ARG A 89 14.83 3.59 2.64
CA ARG A 89 15.82 2.57 2.22
C ARG A 89 15.47 1.18 2.74
N GLY A 90 15.21 1.05 4.04
CA GLY A 90 14.96 -0.25 4.68
C GLY A 90 13.63 -0.91 4.28
N GLN A 91 12.71 -0.14 3.70
CA GLN A 91 11.39 -0.59 3.26
C GLN A 91 11.30 -0.81 1.74
N HIS A 92 12.15 -0.18 0.93
CA HIS A 92 11.99 -0.14 -0.53
C HIS A 92 11.88 -1.53 -1.20
N ASP A 93 12.78 -2.47 -0.89
CA ASP A 93 12.71 -3.82 -1.50
C ASP A 93 11.50 -4.60 -1.01
N LYS A 94 11.18 -4.45 0.28
CA LYS A 94 10.04 -5.12 0.89
C LYS A 94 8.74 -4.63 0.28
N LEU A 95 8.65 -3.34 -0.05
CA LEU A 95 7.51 -2.74 -0.71
C LEU A 95 7.27 -3.39 -2.08
N TYR A 96 8.30 -3.44 -2.93
CA TYR A 96 8.20 -4.03 -4.27
C TYR A 96 7.90 -5.53 -4.23
N ALA A 97 8.60 -6.29 -3.38
CA ALA A 97 8.29 -7.69 -3.13
C ALA A 97 6.88 -7.89 -2.53
N GLY A 98 6.38 -6.89 -1.81
CA GLY A 98 5.01 -6.84 -1.29
C GLY A 98 4.00 -6.66 -2.40
N PHE A 99 4.25 -5.75 -3.35
CA PHE A 99 3.40 -5.56 -4.52
C PHE A 99 3.28 -6.83 -5.35
N ASP A 100 4.37 -7.55 -5.60
CA ASP A 100 4.31 -8.84 -6.30
C ASP A 100 3.39 -9.86 -5.62
N ARG A 101 3.47 -9.95 -4.29
CA ARG A 101 2.67 -10.89 -3.49
C ARG A 101 1.16 -10.65 -3.56
N VAL A 102 0.75 -9.43 -3.90
CA VAL A 102 -0.65 -9.02 -4.05
C VAL A 102 -0.88 -8.32 -5.38
N ALA A 103 -0.15 -8.72 -6.43
CA ALA A 103 -0.12 -8.02 -7.71
C ALA A 103 -1.51 -7.79 -8.32
N PRO A 104 -2.43 -8.78 -8.36
CA PRO A 104 -3.77 -8.55 -8.90
C PRO A 104 -4.54 -7.45 -8.15
N GLN A 105 -4.41 -7.40 -6.82
CA GLN A 105 -5.05 -6.39 -6.00
C GLN A 105 -4.43 -5.00 -6.19
N ILE A 106 -3.11 -4.91 -6.36
CA ILE A 106 -2.43 -3.64 -6.63
C ILE A 106 -2.80 -3.10 -8.03
N ILE A 107 -2.86 -3.98 -9.03
CA ILE A 107 -3.30 -3.61 -10.39
C ILE A 107 -4.75 -3.14 -10.36
N ALA A 108 -5.65 -3.86 -9.68
CA ALA A 108 -7.04 -3.44 -9.50
C ALA A 108 -7.15 -2.09 -8.77
N ALA A 109 -6.31 -1.86 -7.76
CA ALA A 109 -6.20 -0.55 -7.14
C ALA A 109 -5.89 0.50 -8.20
N ILE A 110 -4.86 0.28 -9.02
CA ILE A 110 -4.38 1.25 -10.02
C ILE A 110 -5.45 1.57 -11.07
N ALA A 111 -6.08 0.54 -11.62
CA ALA A 111 -6.96 0.65 -12.77
C ALA A 111 -8.38 1.16 -12.45
N THR A 112 -8.90 0.91 -11.25
CA THR A 112 -10.32 1.22 -10.91
C THR A 112 -10.52 2.63 -10.36
N PRO A 113 -11.66 3.30 -10.62
CA PRO A 113 -11.99 4.61 -10.04
C PRO A 113 -11.93 4.63 -8.50
N GLN A 114 -12.50 3.61 -7.85
CA GLN A 114 -12.55 3.51 -6.40
C GLN A 114 -11.16 3.20 -5.81
N GLY A 115 -10.35 2.40 -6.51
CA GLY A 115 -8.96 2.17 -6.13
C GLY A 115 -8.12 3.45 -6.22
N ARG A 116 -8.35 4.27 -7.26
CA ARG A 116 -7.74 5.60 -7.39
C ARG A 116 -8.19 6.54 -6.27
N GLU A 117 -9.48 6.56 -5.94
CA GLU A 117 -10.04 7.38 -4.86
C GLU A 117 -9.42 7.04 -3.50
N MET A 118 -9.31 5.75 -3.18
CA MET A 118 -8.65 5.28 -1.95
C MET A 118 -7.19 5.74 -1.88
N ARG A 119 -6.42 5.56 -2.97
CA ARG A 119 -5.02 6.04 -3.01
C ARG A 119 -4.92 7.56 -2.95
N ALA A 120 -5.90 8.29 -3.48
CA ALA A 120 -5.97 9.74 -3.41
C ALA A 120 -6.23 10.23 -1.98
N ALA A 121 -7.09 9.53 -1.22
CA ALA A 121 -7.36 9.84 0.18
C ALA A 121 -6.09 9.80 1.06
N LEU A 122 -5.17 8.86 0.78
CA LEU A 122 -3.88 8.75 1.48
C LEU A 122 -2.77 9.62 0.88
N ASN A 123 -3.01 10.30 -0.24
CA ASN A 123 -1.95 11.01 -0.95
C ASN A 123 -1.50 12.29 -0.24
N GLY A 124 -2.38 12.94 0.55
CA GLY A 124 -2.01 14.12 1.35
C GLY A 124 -0.91 13.79 2.36
N GLU A 125 -1.18 12.81 3.23
CA GLU A 125 -0.21 12.29 4.21
C GLU A 125 1.08 11.81 3.53
N ARG A 126 0.95 11.16 2.36
CA ARG A 126 2.13 10.73 1.58
C ARG A 126 2.97 11.90 1.11
N GLN A 127 2.35 12.95 0.57
CA GLN A 127 3.07 14.14 0.11
C GLN A 127 3.80 14.81 1.28
N GLU A 128 3.14 14.94 2.42
CA GLU A 128 3.75 15.50 3.64
C GLU A 128 4.96 14.68 4.10
N ALA A 129 4.85 13.35 4.13
CA ALA A 129 5.95 12.47 4.51
C ALA A 129 7.17 12.62 3.59
N PHE A 130 6.97 12.61 2.26
CA PHE A 130 8.08 12.76 1.31
C PHE A 130 8.67 14.19 1.32
N LEU A 131 7.86 15.22 1.55
CA LEU A 131 8.37 16.58 1.75
C LEU A 131 9.23 16.68 3.01
N ALA A 132 8.82 16.02 4.10
CA ALA A 132 9.58 15.97 5.35
C ALA A 132 10.91 15.21 5.18
N ILE A 133 10.90 14.06 4.50
CA ILE A 133 12.13 13.31 4.18
C ILE A 133 13.14 14.19 3.43
N VAL A 134 12.68 14.96 2.43
CA VAL A 134 13.57 15.85 1.66
C VAL A 134 14.06 17.02 2.52
N ALA A 135 13.20 17.59 3.35
CA ALA A 135 13.57 18.67 4.26
C ALA A 135 14.66 18.25 5.26
N ASP A 136 14.57 17.02 5.78
CA ASP A 136 15.57 16.46 6.69
C ASP A 136 16.88 16.12 5.95
N ALA A 137 16.78 15.52 4.75
CA ALA A 137 17.94 15.11 3.98
C ALA A 137 18.74 16.29 3.40
N ALA A 138 18.08 17.40 3.08
CA ALA A 138 18.68 18.58 2.47
C ALA A 138 17.96 19.87 2.95
N PRO A 139 18.28 20.40 4.14
CA PRO A 139 17.60 21.55 4.73
C PRO A 139 17.69 22.84 3.90
N GLU A 140 18.75 22.99 3.10
CA GLU A 140 18.95 24.14 2.21
C GLU A 140 18.09 24.07 0.93
N LEU A 141 17.48 22.91 0.65
CA LEU A 141 16.68 22.70 -0.55
C LEU A 141 15.26 23.21 -0.34
N GLU A 142 14.92 24.33 -0.97
CA GLU A 142 13.64 25.00 -0.75
C GLU A 142 12.75 25.15 -2.00
N GLY A 143 11.49 25.50 -1.75
CA GLY A 143 10.51 25.88 -2.78
C GLY A 143 10.26 24.79 -3.85
N LYS A 144 10.35 25.19 -5.12
CA LYS A 144 10.00 24.33 -6.26
C LYS A 144 10.84 23.04 -6.33
N ARG A 145 12.13 23.14 -6.02
CA ARG A 145 13.06 22.00 -6.16
C ARG A 145 12.79 20.92 -5.11
N LYS A 146 12.57 21.33 -3.85
CA LYS A 146 12.15 20.45 -2.75
C LYS A 146 10.93 19.62 -3.13
N ARG A 147 9.89 20.28 -3.64
CA ARG A 147 8.65 19.63 -4.10
C ARG A 147 8.90 18.64 -5.24
N GLN A 148 9.73 19.00 -6.22
CA GLN A 148 10.04 18.12 -7.36
C GLN A 148 10.78 16.87 -6.90
N VAL A 149 11.78 17.01 -6.02
CA VAL A 149 12.52 15.88 -5.44
C VAL A 149 11.60 14.97 -4.64
N ALA A 150 10.76 15.53 -3.76
CA ALA A 150 9.80 14.75 -2.98
C ALA A 150 8.83 13.96 -3.88
N ALA A 151 8.35 14.58 -4.96
CA ALA A 151 7.47 13.92 -5.93
C ALA A 151 8.17 12.76 -6.67
N LEU A 152 9.45 12.92 -7.04
CA LEU A 152 10.23 11.86 -7.70
C LEU A 152 10.50 10.69 -6.74
N LEU A 153 10.92 10.98 -5.50
CA LEU A 153 11.12 9.94 -4.48
C LEU A 153 9.81 9.17 -4.22
N GLN A 154 8.69 9.88 -4.11
CA GLN A 154 7.37 9.28 -3.98
C GLN A 154 7.03 8.38 -5.18
N LEU A 155 7.28 8.84 -6.41
CA LEU A 155 6.99 8.06 -7.62
C LEU A 155 7.80 6.77 -7.65
N LEU A 156 9.11 6.85 -7.40
CA LEU A 156 10.02 5.70 -7.41
C LEU A 156 9.67 4.69 -6.32
N HIS A 157 9.15 5.15 -5.17
CA HIS A 157 8.64 4.30 -4.09
C HIS A 157 7.11 4.11 -4.16
N SER A 158 6.58 3.76 -5.32
CA SER A 158 5.13 3.58 -5.50
C SER A 158 4.74 2.41 -6.38
N ALA A 159 3.48 2.00 -6.22
CA ALA A 159 2.85 1.00 -7.05
C ALA A 159 2.80 1.39 -8.54
N TYR A 160 2.83 2.68 -8.89
CA TYR A 160 2.86 3.11 -10.30
C TYR A 160 4.19 2.79 -10.98
N ALA A 161 5.31 3.05 -10.31
CA ALA A 161 6.63 2.68 -10.82
C ALA A 161 6.76 1.16 -10.94
N TRP A 162 6.40 0.42 -9.88
CA TRP A 162 6.35 -1.03 -9.90
C TRP A 162 5.50 -1.58 -11.07
N ALA A 163 4.25 -1.12 -11.21
CA ALA A 163 3.35 -1.63 -12.25
C ALA A 163 3.87 -1.32 -13.65
N SER A 164 4.44 -0.13 -13.87
CA SER A 164 4.99 0.27 -15.18
C SER A 164 6.21 -0.55 -15.56
N LEU A 165 7.13 -0.79 -14.61
CA LEU A 165 8.33 -1.61 -14.84
C LEU A 165 7.96 -3.07 -15.13
N ARG A 166 7.00 -3.61 -14.37
CA ARG A 166 6.47 -4.95 -14.58
C ARG A 166 5.80 -5.09 -15.95
N GLU A 167 4.90 -4.17 -16.31
CA GLU A 167 4.08 -4.30 -17.52
C GLU A 167 4.87 -4.02 -18.80
N GLN A 168 5.75 -3.00 -18.78
CA GLN A 168 6.42 -2.54 -20.00
C GLN A 168 7.79 -3.18 -20.20
N TRP A 169 8.42 -3.68 -19.13
CA TRP A 169 9.80 -4.17 -19.15
C TRP A 169 9.98 -5.54 -18.53
N ASP A 170 8.91 -6.17 -18.03
CA ASP A 170 8.95 -7.48 -17.35
C ASP A 170 9.88 -7.52 -16.12
N LEU A 171 10.12 -6.37 -15.47
CA LEU A 171 10.91 -6.29 -14.25
C LEU A 171 10.01 -6.50 -13.04
N HIS A 172 10.30 -7.54 -12.24
CA HIS A 172 9.51 -7.88 -11.04
C HIS A 172 10.32 -7.71 -9.77
N GLY A 173 9.62 -7.55 -8.64
CA GLY A 173 10.17 -7.70 -7.29
C GLY A 173 11.52 -7.03 -7.06
N ALA A 174 12.54 -7.84 -6.81
CA ALA A 174 13.88 -7.40 -6.47
C ALA A 174 14.56 -6.58 -7.59
N GLU A 175 14.36 -6.95 -8.85
CA GLU A 175 15.01 -6.28 -9.98
C GLU A 175 14.42 -4.87 -10.20
N ALA A 176 13.09 -4.75 -10.15
CA ALA A 176 12.41 -3.45 -10.21
C ALA A 176 12.75 -2.56 -9.00
N ALA A 177 12.88 -3.16 -7.80
CA ALA A 177 13.30 -2.47 -6.60
C ALA A 177 14.74 -1.97 -6.69
N GLU A 178 15.66 -2.79 -7.20
CA GLU A 178 17.06 -2.43 -7.40
C GLU A 178 17.18 -1.24 -8.36
N ALA A 179 16.50 -1.30 -9.51
CA ALA A 179 16.53 -0.24 -10.51
C ALA A 179 16.02 1.10 -9.98
N THR A 180 14.92 1.09 -9.21
CA THR A 180 14.34 2.33 -8.66
C THR A 180 15.05 2.83 -7.42
N ARG A 181 15.62 1.93 -6.60
CA ARG A 181 16.53 2.28 -5.51
C ARG A 181 17.76 3.02 -6.03
N TRP A 182 18.37 2.56 -7.12
CA TRP A 182 19.53 3.24 -7.69
C TRP A 182 19.23 4.73 -7.98
N LEU A 183 18.07 5.03 -8.57
CA LEU A 183 17.65 6.42 -8.78
C LEU A 183 17.33 7.17 -7.48
N ILE A 184 16.73 6.52 -6.49
CA ILE A 184 16.51 7.12 -5.15
C ILE A 184 17.85 7.53 -4.53
N GLU A 185 18.86 6.66 -4.56
CA GLU A 185 20.18 6.96 -4.01
C GLU A 185 20.87 8.11 -4.76
N LEU A 186 20.85 8.09 -6.10
CA LEU A 186 21.40 9.19 -6.90
C LEU A 186 20.73 10.54 -6.58
N ILE A 187 19.41 10.56 -6.40
CA ILE A 187 18.69 11.76 -6.01
C ILE A 187 19.14 12.23 -4.62
N LEU A 188 19.17 11.31 -3.64
CA LEU A 188 19.55 11.62 -2.25
C LEU A 188 21.00 12.10 -2.13
N GLU A 189 21.90 11.59 -2.94
CA GLU A 189 23.29 12.05 -3.04
C GLU A 189 23.36 13.46 -3.64
N GLN A 190 22.70 13.70 -4.77
CA GLN A 190 22.76 14.98 -5.47
C GLN A 190 22.14 16.14 -4.67
N ILE A 191 21.11 15.88 -3.87
CA ILE A 191 20.47 16.96 -3.07
C ILE A 191 21.28 17.33 -1.82
N LYS A 192 22.15 16.44 -1.33
CA LYS A 192 23.05 16.71 -0.20
C LYS A 192 24.24 17.54 -0.61
N ASP A 193 24.70 17.37 -1.85
CA ASP A 193 25.82 18.12 -2.42
C ASP A 193 25.40 18.68 -3.79
N PRO A 194 24.67 19.82 -3.83
CA PRO A 194 24.13 20.37 -5.06
C PRO A 194 25.19 20.84 -6.07
N MET A 195 26.49 20.70 -5.76
CA MET A 195 27.62 21.09 -6.59
C MET A 195 28.55 19.92 -6.92
N LYS A 196 28.06 19.01 -7.76
CA LYS A 196 28.82 18.44 -8.88
C LYS A 196 28.05 18.61 -10.17
#